data_AF-A0A524ED16-F1
#
_entry.id   AF-A0A524ED16-F1
#
_cell.length_a   1.000
_cell.length_b   1.000
_cell.length_c   1.000
_cell.angle_alpha   90.00
_cell.angle_beta   90.00
_cell.angle_gamma   90.00
#
_symmetry.space_group_name_H-M   'P 1'
#
loop_
_entity.id
_entity.type
_entity.pdbx_description
1 polymer ?
#
loop_
_entity_poly.entity_id
_entity_poly.type
_entity_poly.pdbx_seq_one_letter_code
_entity_poly.pdbx_strand_id
1 'polypeptide(L)'
;MPRRKRDSLTETERKSLRREVQEALATLDLQVWQEVCRSFGPYNYARTTRKKWFEENKDRLETAREIVSFVGELMEKLQKGESLDGIKTSVIRSEIVDVVRQEEEARGLSDGKLNLVKLSAFKTLIGFSEEPHKLEEGPYEGMTEVSEERRREYEESRNRESRKGQYRAPEVNPVKREERKSKNYTMIIIGLVNEFTHPYQNVEIELDLDAGLSVEDVEGCIWKPDESRIEVGFLQASLSAEPYEKEIVVRLRGAKSETKRKIRAIVHYDNCEKGIRDSGDKEVGRLTV
;
A
#
# COMPACT_ATOMS: atom_id res chain seq x y z
N MET A 1 41.98 -3.62 10.97
CA MET A 1 40.56 -3.73 10.53
C MET A 1 39.67 -3.21 11.65
N PRO A 2 38.72 -2.29 11.40
CA PRO A 2 37.81 -1.84 12.44
C PRO A 2 36.96 -3.01 12.95
N ARG A 3 36.91 -3.20 14.27
CA ARG A 3 36.09 -4.25 14.90
C ARG A 3 34.63 -4.03 14.54
N ARG A 4 33.95 -5.08 14.07
CA ARG A 4 32.52 -5.03 13.75
C ARG A 4 31.72 -4.82 15.03
N LYS A 5 30.93 -3.74 15.10
CA LYS A 5 30.07 -3.46 16.26
C LYS A 5 28.94 -4.50 16.36
N ARG A 6 28.57 -4.86 17.58
CA ARG A 6 27.51 -5.83 17.91
C ARG A 6 26.12 -5.25 17.69
N ASP A 7 25.19 -6.15 17.37
CA ASP A 7 23.80 -5.86 17.06
C ASP A 7 22.83 -6.07 18.24
N SER A 8 23.34 -6.49 19.39
CA SER A 8 22.52 -6.76 20.58
C SER A 8 23.23 -6.36 21.87
N LEU A 9 22.42 -6.01 22.87
CA LEU A 9 22.84 -5.79 24.25
C LEU A 9 22.76 -7.11 25.02
N THR A 10 23.72 -7.35 25.90
CA THR A 10 23.59 -8.35 26.96
C THR A 10 22.56 -7.90 28.00
N GLU A 11 22.11 -8.82 28.86
CA GLU A 11 21.12 -8.50 29.89
C GLU A 11 21.64 -7.46 30.90
N THR A 12 22.92 -7.54 31.27
CA THR A 12 23.57 -6.59 32.18
C THR A 12 23.71 -5.20 31.54
N GLU A 13 24.13 -5.13 30.28
CA GLU A 13 24.21 -3.87 29.51
C GLU A 13 22.83 -3.22 29.37
N ARG A 14 21.80 -4.03 29.04
CA ARG A 14 20.42 -3.57 28.97
C ARG A 14 19.95 -3.02 30.33
N LYS A 15 20.11 -3.77 31.42
CA LYS A 15 19.71 -3.31 32.76
C LYS A 15 20.38 -2.00 33.16
N SER A 16 21.69 -1.86 32.92
CA SER A 16 22.42 -0.63 33.22
C SER A 16 21.90 0.56 32.40
N LEU A 17 21.73 0.38 31.08
CA LEU A 17 21.19 1.41 30.20
C LEU A 17 19.80 1.83 30.64
N ARG A 18 18.90 0.87 30.91
CA ARG A 18 17.52 1.16 31.33
C ARG A 18 17.50 2.01 32.59
N ARG A 19 18.30 1.64 33.61
CA ARG A 19 18.40 2.42 34.85
C ARG A 19 18.87 3.85 34.59
N GLU A 20 19.91 4.04 33.79
CA GLU A 20 20.42 5.39 33.47
C GLU A 20 19.38 6.25 32.73
N VAL A 21 18.65 5.66 31.78
CA VAL A 21 17.58 6.37 31.07
C VAL A 21 16.43 6.71 32.02
N GLN A 22 16.02 5.78 32.89
CA GLN A 22 14.96 6.01 33.88
C GLN A 22 15.32 7.11 34.87
N GLU A 23 16.56 7.12 35.37
CA GLU A 23 17.06 8.19 36.25
C GLU A 23 17.01 9.55 35.54
N ALA A 24 17.39 9.61 34.26
CA ALA A 24 17.33 10.85 33.47
C ALA A 24 15.89 11.29 33.16
N LEU A 25 14.94 10.36 33.06
CA LEU A 25 13.51 10.64 32.84
C LEU A 25 12.77 11.11 34.09
N ALA A 26 13.32 10.87 35.28
CA ALA A 26 12.67 11.21 36.55
C ALA A 26 12.45 12.73 36.71
N THR A 27 13.28 13.55 36.07
CA THR A 27 13.22 15.01 36.15
C THR A 27 12.42 15.67 35.02
N LEU A 28 11.86 14.88 34.09
CA LEU A 28 11.20 15.37 32.89
C LEU A 28 9.68 15.22 32.95
N ASP A 29 9.00 16.20 32.34
CA ASP A 29 7.56 16.16 32.11
C ASP A 29 7.24 15.43 30.81
N LEU A 30 7.02 14.12 30.93
CA LEU A 30 6.65 13.26 29.81
C LEU A 30 5.26 13.58 29.23
N GLN A 31 4.42 14.34 29.92
CA GLN A 31 3.10 14.71 29.40
C GLN A 31 3.23 15.70 28.23
N VAL A 32 4.15 16.68 28.35
CA VAL A 32 4.46 17.62 27.26
C VAL A 32 5.00 16.88 26.04
N TRP A 33 5.87 15.89 26.27
CA TRP A 33 6.41 15.05 25.19
C TRP A 33 5.33 14.24 24.50
N GLN A 34 4.39 13.66 25.26
CA GLN A 34 3.25 12.94 24.71
C GLN A 34 2.38 13.83 23.83
N GLU A 35 2.07 15.04 24.30
CA GLU A 35 1.23 16.00 23.57
C GLU A 35 1.86 16.38 22.22
N VAL A 36 3.15 16.68 22.22
CA VAL A 36 3.90 17.00 21.00
C VAL A 36 4.08 15.77 20.11
N CYS A 37 4.09 14.56 20.66
CA CYS A 37 4.12 13.33 19.87
C CYS A 37 2.72 12.91 19.35
N ARG A 38 1.62 13.46 19.89
CA ARG A 38 0.25 13.14 19.45
C ARG A 38 0.03 13.66 18.03
N SER A 39 -0.47 12.76 17.17
CA SER A 39 -0.70 13.01 15.74
C SER A 39 0.53 13.49 14.94
N PHE A 40 1.73 13.46 15.53
CA PHE A 40 2.97 13.80 14.85
C PHE A 40 3.49 12.62 14.03
N GLY A 41 3.85 12.90 12.78
CA GLY A 41 4.33 11.89 11.85
C GLY A 41 5.27 12.48 10.80
N PRO A 42 5.98 11.61 10.07
CA PRO A 42 6.91 12.05 9.04
C PRO A 42 6.18 12.76 7.90
N TYR A 43 6.85 13.73 7.29
CA TYR A 43 6.33 14.40 6.10
C TYR A 43 6.18 13.40 4.94
N ASN A 44 5.10 13.55 4.15
CA ASN A 44 4.80 12.70 3.01
C ASN A 44 4.51 13.55 1.78
N TYR A 45 5.39 13.48 0.78
CA TYR A 45 5.29 14.22 -0.48
C TYR A 45 4.01 13.96 -1.27
N ALA A 46 3.33 12.84 -1.06
CA ALA A 46 2.07 12.60 -1.74
C ALA A 46 0.91 13.42 -1.15
N ARG A 47 1.04 13.90 0.10
CA ARG A 47 -0.05 14.58 0.84
C ARG A 47 0.25 16.03 1.15
N THR A 48 1.52 16.36 1.38
CA THR A 48 1.96 17.67 1.85
C THR A 48 3.33 18.04 1.28
N THR A 49 3.61 19.34 1.20
CA THR A 49 4.94 19.88 0.84
C THR A 49 5.81 19.97 2.10
N ARG A 50 7.13 20.15 1.92
CA ARG A 50 8.02 20.41 3.06
C ARG A 50 7.58 21.65 3.84
N LYS A 51 7.25 22.72 3.11
CA LYS A 51 6.81 24.01 3.65
C LYS A 51 5.52 23.90 4.47
N LYS A 52 4.47 23.28 3.92
CA LYS A 52 3.20 23.10 4.63
C LYS A 52 3.38 22.22 5.86
N TRP A 53 4.08 21.09 5.73
CA TRP A 53 4.35 20.23 6.87
C TRP A 53 5.15 20.94 7.97
N PHE A 54 6.15 21.75 7.61
CA PHE A 54 6.89 22.55 8.58
C PHE A 54 5.99 23.56 9.29
N GLU A 55 5.19 24.34 8.56
CA GLU A 55 4.28 25.34 9.13
C GLU A 55 3.24 24.73 10.08
N GLU A 56 2.71 23.55 9.76
CA GLU A 56 1.75 22.82 10.61
C GLU A 56 2.37 22.25 11.90
N ASN A 57 3.71 22.19 12.00
CA ASN A 57 4.41 21.52 13.10
C ASN A 57 5.46 22.39 13.79
N LYS A 58 5.68 23.65 13.35
CA LYS A 58 6.75 24.51 13.88
C LYS A 58 6.57 24.89 15.35
N ASP A 59 5.34 24.86 15.84
CA ASP A 59 4.98 25.05 17.25
C ASP A 59 5.60 23.97 18.15
N ARG A 60 5.92 22.80 17.59
CA ARG A 60 6.55 21.67 18.30
C ARG A 60 8.07 21.78 18.42
N LEU A 61 8.71 22.79 17.83
CA LEU A 61 10.17 22.85 17.67
C LEU A 61 10.93 22.83 18.99
N GLU A 62 10.43 23.50 20.02
CA GLU A 62 11.11 23.58 21.32
C GLU A 62 11.19 22.20 21.98
N THR A 63 10.05 21.54 22.17
CA THR A 63 10.00 20.18 22.72
C THR A 63 10.67 19.16 21.80
N ALA A 64 10.61 19.34 20.48
CA ALA A 64 11.34 18.49 19.54
C ALA A 64 12.86 18.53 19.78
N ARG A 65 13.41 19.73 20.00
CA ARG A 65 14.83 19.91 20.36
C ARG A 65 15.15 19.25 21.69
N GLU A 66 14.30 19.42 22.70
CA GLU A 66 14.47 18.77 24.01
C GLU A 66 14.54 17.25 23.88
N ILE A 67 13.58 16.62 23.19
CA ILE A 67 13.54 15.17 22.95
C ILE A 67 14.78 14.69 22.20
N VAL A 68 15.15 15.38 21.12
CA VAL A 68 16.28 14.99 20.28
C VAL A 68 17.60 15.14 21.03
N SER A 69 17.77 16.23 21.79
CA SER A 69 18.93 16.47 22.64
C SER A 69 19.02 15.44 23.76
N PHE A 70 17.92 15.14 24.47
CA PHE A 70 17.90 14.11 25.51
C PHE A 70 18.43 12.75 25.00
N VAL A 71 17.90 12.29 23.86
CA VAL A 71 18.36 11.02 23.27
C VAL A 71 19.82 11.13 22.80
N GLY A 72 20.22 12.27 22.24
CA GLY A 72 21.59 12.53 21.78
C GLY A 72 22.61 12.52 22.92
N GLU A 73 22.35 13.26 23.99
CA GLU A 73 23.20 13.37 25.17
C GLU A 73 23.38 12.03 25.88
N LEU A 74 22.29 11.27 26.05
CA LEU A 74 22.37 9.92 26.61
C LEU A 74 23.18 8.98 25.71
N MET A 75 22.97 9.04 24.40
CA MET A 75 23.78 8.26 23.46
C MET A 75 25.26 8.60 23.57
N GLU A 76 25.62 9.89 23.62
CA GLU A 76 27.01 10.32 23.77
C GLU A 76 27.62 9.89 25.09
N LYS A 77 26.90 10.06 26.21
CA LYS A 77 27.34 9.65 27.54
C LYS A 77 27.62 8.14 27.58
N LEU A 78 26.70 7.33 27.08
CA LEU A 78 26.81 5.87 27.05
C LEU A 78 27.93 5.37 26.11
N GLN A 79 28.25 6.12 25.06
CA GLN A 79 29.38 5.79 24.18
C GLN A 79 30.73 6.21 24.76
N LYS A 80 30.82 7.38 25.39
CA LYS A 80 32.06 7.89 26.02
C LYS A 80 32.44 7.09 27.26
N GLY A 81 31.48 6.50 27.98
CA GLY A 81 31.72 5.71 29.19
C GLY A 81 32.31 4.30 28.97
N GLU A 82 32.78 3.98 27.76
CA GLU A 82 33.31 2.66 27.32
C GLU A 82 32.37 1.44 27.48
N SER A 83 31.25 1.57 28.22
CA SER A 83 30.32 0.47 28.52
C SER A 83 29.65 -0.10 27.28
N LEU A 84 29.39 0.71 26.25
CA LEU A 84 28.68 0.32 25.02
C LEU A 84 29.45 0.67 23.72
N ASP A 85 30.75 0.97 23.77
CA ASP A 85 31.52 1.39 22.58
C ASP A 85 31.52 0.33 21.45
N GLY A 86 31.41 -0.95 21.83
CA GLY A 86 31.27 -2.08 20.90
C GLY A 86 29.88 -2.31 20.31
N ILE A 87 28.86 -1.50 20.64
CA ILE A 87 27.46 -1.68 20.22
C ILE A 87 27.09 -0.68 19.11
N LYS A 88 26.27 -1.10 18.14
CA LYS A 88 25.74 -0.18 17.14
C LYS A 88 24.86 0.91 17.78
N THR A 89 25.06 2.14 17.33
CA THR A 89 24.27 3.32 17.75
C THR A 89 22.76 3.13 17.58
N SER A 90 22.33 2.41 16.55
CA SER A 90 20.93 2.10 16.29
C SER A 90 20.30 1.25 17.40
N VAL A 91 21.06 0.32 17.98
CA VAL A 91 20.59 -0.56 19.06
C VAL A 91 20.43 0.25 20.35
N ILE A 92 21.44 1.05 20.70
CA ILE A 92 21.40 1.94 21.87
C ILE A 92 20.21 2.91 21.75
N ARG A 93 20.06 3.57 20.60
CA ARG A 93 18.94 4.48 20.33
C ARG A 93 17.59 3.79 20.46
N SER A 94 17.45 2.58 19.90
CA SER A 94 16.21 1.82 19.99
C SER A 94 15.86 1.48 21.43
N GLU A 95 16.84 1.09 22.24
CA GLU A 95 16.62 0.74 23.65
C GLU A 95 16.27 1.99 24.47
N ILE A 96 16.93 3.13 24.25
CA ILE A 96 16.57 4.41 24.92
C ILE A 96 15.10 4.75 24.64
N VAL A 97 14.68 4.73 23.37
CA VAL A 97 13.30 5.04 22.99
C VAL A 97 12.31 4.02 23.57
N ASP A 98 12.68 2.74 23.65
CA ASP A 98 11.84 1.72 24.30
C ASP A 98 11.63 2.01 25.79
N VAL A 99 12.67 2.44 26.50
CA VAL A 99 12.55 2.82 27.92
C VAL A 99 11.68 4.06 28.10
N VAL A 100 11.84 5.09 27.26
CA VAL A 100 10.96 6.27 27.30
C VAL A 100 9.50 5.85 27.16
N ARG A 101 9.20 4.95 26.21
CA ARG A 101 7.84 4.43 26.01
C ARG A 101 7.31 3.65 27.21
N GLN A 102 8.15 2.84 27.84
CA GLN A 102 7.77 2.08 29.04
C GLN A 102 7.48 3.03 30.21
N GLU A 103 8.23 4.11 30.35
CA GLU A 103 7.97 5.14 31.36
C GLU A 103 6.71 5.96 31.06
N GLU A 104 6.45 6.31 29.79
CA GLU A 104 5.18 6.89 29.37
C GLU A 104 4.01 5.97 29.77
N GLU A 105 4.10 4.67 29.47
CA GLU A 105 3.09 3.67 29.85
C GLU A 105 2.91 3.56 31.36
N ALA A 106 4.00 3.52 32.13
CA ALA A 106 3.96 3.44 33.59
C ALA A 106 3.27 4.66 34.23
N ARG A 107 3.35 5.83 33.58
CA ARG A 107 2.65 7.07 33.99
C ARG A 107 1.22 7.18 33.43
N GLY A 108 0.70 6.15 32.77
CA GLY A 108 -0.64 6.14 32.19
C GLY A 108 -0.77 6.89 30.86
N LEU A 109 0.35 7.27 30.23
CA LEU A 109 0.41 8.00 28.97
C LEU A 109 0.37 7.03 27.78
N SER A 110 -0.80 6.46 27.49
CA SER A 110 -0.95 5.38 26.50
C SER A 110 -1.07 5.83 25.04
N ASP A 111 -1.54 7.06 24.80
CA ASP A 111 -1.71 7.62 23.46
C ASP A 111 -0.47 8.42 23.04
N GLY A 112 -0.20 8.53 21.73
CA GLY A 112 0.79 9.47 21.23
C GLY A 112 2.26 9.21 21.58
N LYS A 113 2.64 8.05 22.15
CA LYS A 113 4.02 7.73 22.59
C LYS A 113 5.14 8.06 21.61
N LEU A 114 6.32 8.37 22.16
CA LEU A 114 7.54 8.52 21.37
C LEU A 114 7.89 7.20 20.65
N ASN A 115 8.41 7.28 19.43
CA ASN A 115 8.97 6.12 18.74
C ASN A 115 10.09 6.57 17.79
N LEU A 116 10.79 5.60 17.18
CA LEU A 116 11.92 5.91 16.29
C LEU A 116 11.52 6.72 15.05
N VAL A 117 10.31 6.52 14.52
CA VAL A 117 9.80 7.29 13.37
C VAL A 117 9.58 8.74 13.77
N LYS A 118 8.94 8.98 14.92
CA LYS A 118 8.71 10.33 15.46
C LYS A 118 10.01 11.04 15.81
N LEU A 119 10.95 10.35 16.45
CA LEU A 119 12.28 10.89 16.75
C LEU A 119 13.00 11.32 15.45
N SER A 120 12.87 10.53 14.38
CA SER A 120 13.45 10.87 13.08
C SER A 120 12.73 12.07 12.44
N ALA A 121 11.40 12.13 12.53
CA ALA A 121 10.61 13.25 12.06
C ALA A 121 10.92 14.55 12.82
N PHE A 122 11.17 14.51 14.13
CA PHE A 122 11.62 15.68 14.91
C PHE A 122 12.97 16.18 14.43
N LYS A 123 13.93 15.28 14.15
CA LYS A 123 15.23 15.67 13.56
C LYS A 123 15.04 16.38 12.23
N THR A 124 14.11 15.91 11.39
CA THR A 124 13.76 16.59 10.15
C THR A 124 13.16 17.97 10.40
N LEU A 125 12.21 18.09 11.34
CA LEU A 125 11.59 19.36 11.70
C LEU A 125 12.63 20.39 12.17
N ILE A 126 13.54 19.97 13.05
CA ILE A 126 14.66 20.78 13.53
C ILE A 126 15.57 21.18 12.37
N GLY A 127 15.96 20.20 11.52
CA GLY A 127 16.80 20.46 10.36
C GLY A 127 16.20 21.49 9.40
N PHE A 128 14.89 21.47 9.18
CA PHE A 128 14.23 22.53 8.39
C PHE A 128 14.21 23.90 9.08
N SER A 129 14.16 23.95 10.41
CA SER A 129 14.28 25.22 11.14
C SER A 129 15.69 25.82 11.05
N GLU A 130 16.71 24.96 11.01
CA GLU A 130 18.12 25.36 10.93
C GLU A 130 18.55 25.66 9.49
N GLU A 131 17.94 24.97 8.52
CA GLU A 131 18.22 25.09 7.10
C GLU A 131 16.94 25.41 6.30
N PRO A 132 16.36 26.62 6.42
CA PRO A 132 15.09 26.96 5.79
C PRO A 132 15.10 26.85 4.26
N HIS A 133 16.25 26.98 3.61
CA HIS A 133 16.39 26.81 2.16
C HIS A 133 15.95 25.40 1.70
N LYS A 134 16.10 24.37 2.55
CA LYS A 134 15.65 23.01 2.25
C LYS A 134 14.14 22.88 2.17
N LEU A 135 13.36 23.83 2.70
CA LEU A 135 11.91 23.85 2.56
C LEU A 135 11.48 24.08 1.11
N GLU A 136 12.30 24.77 0.33
CA GLU A 136 12.05 25.10 -1.07
C GLU A 136 12.59 24.01 -2.02
N GLU A 137 13.38 23.04 -1.54
CA GLU A 137 13.92 21.95 -2.36
C GLU A 137 12.96 20.75 -2.49
N GLY A 138 13.01 20.05 -3.63
CA GLY A 138 12.37 18.74 -3.84
C GLY A 138 11.34 18.71 -4.97
N PRO A 139 10.47 17.67 -5.03
CA PRO A 139 9.55 17.45 -6.16
C PRO A 139 8.46 18.52 -6.32
N TYR A 140 8.37 19.47 -5.39
CA TYR A 140 7.43 20.60 -5.39
C TYR A 140 8.15 21.91 -5.09
N GLU A 141 9.36 22.07 -5.61
CA GLU A 141 10.15 23.30 -5.43
C GLU A 141 9.31 24.55 -5.72
N GLY A 142 9.31 25.49 -4.77
CA GLY A 142 8.54 26.74 -4.81
C GLY A 142 7.03 26.61 -4.53
N MET A 143 6.50 25.41 -4.25
CA MET A 143 5.06 25.22 -3.96
C MET A 143 4.76 25.17 -2.46
N THR A 144 3.75 25.92 -2.03
CA THR A 144 3.26 25.89 -0.65
C THR A 144 2.41 24.64 -0.38
N GLU A 145 1.63 24.16 -1.35
CA GLU A 145 0.75 22.99 -1.19
C GLU A 145 0.84 22.02 -2.38
N VAL A 146 0.52 20.75 -2.13
CA VAL A 146 0.32 19.75 -3.19
C VAL A 146 -1.05 20.00 -3.84
N SER A 147 -1.13 19.91 -5.18
CA SER A 147 -2.38 20.07 -5.92
C SER A 147 -3.45 19.04 -5.54
N GLU A 148 -4.73 19.41 -5.66
CA GLU A 148 -5.84 18.50 -5.34
C GLU A 148 -5.87 17.26 -6.23
N GLU A 149 -5.58 17.39 -7.53
CA GLU A 149 -5.49 16.24 -8.45
C GLU A 149 -4.48 15.20 -7.97
N ARG A 150 -3.30 15.63 -7.53
CA ARG A 150 -2.24 14.73 -7.10
C ARG A 150 -2.53 14.09 -5.74
N ARG A 151 -3.23 14.81 -4.85
CA ARG A 151 -3.78 14.23 -3.61
C ARG A 151 -4.80 13.13 -3.93
N ARG A 152 -5.71 13.37 -4.90
CA ARG A 152 -6.70 12.37 -5.36
C ARG A 152 -6.04 11.15 -5.99
N GLU A 153 -5.07 11.33 -6.88
CA GLU A 153 -4.32 10.22 -7.50
C GLU A 153 -3.65 9.32 -6.45
N TYR A 154 -3.06 9.90 -5.41
CA TYR A 154 -2.47 9.14 -4.31
C TYR A 154 -3.53 8.40 -3.46
N GLU A 155 -4.63 9.06 -3.14
CA GLU A 155 -5.74 8.43 -2.40
C GLU A 155 -6.37 7.28 -3.19
N GLU A 156 -6.55 7.44 -4.50
CA GLU A 156 -6.99 6.39 -5.39
C GLU A 156 -5.99 5.23 -5.45
N SER A 157 -4.70 5.52 -5.63
CA SER A 157 -3.64 4.51 -5.64
C SER A 157 -3.59 3.73 -4.33
N ARG A 158 -3.66 4.42 -3.18
CA ARG A 158 -3.66 3.78 -1.86
C ARG A 158 -4.94 2.99 -1.59
N ASN A 159 -6.09 3.46 -2.07
CA ASN A 159 -7.34 2.71 -1.99
C ASN A 159 -7.30 1.46 -2.87
N ARG A 160 -6.61 1.52 -4.02
CA ARG A 160 -6.35 0.35 -4.87
C ARG A 160 -5.36 -0.62 -4.20
N GLU A 161 -4.27 -0.13 -3.63
CA GLU A 161 -3.29 -0.93 -2.86
C GLU A 161 -3.90 -1.56 -1.60
N SER A 162 -4.80 -0.88 -0.89
CA SER A 162 -5.45 -1.43 0.31
C SER A 162 -6.53 -2.47 -0.01
N ARG A 163 -7.17 -2.37 -1.19
CA ARG A 163 -8.03 -3.42 -1.75
C ARG A 163 -7.21 -4.60 -2.27
N LYS A 164 -6.00 -4.32 -2.77
CA LYS A 164 -5.06 -5.32 -3.30
C LYS A 164 -4.54 -6.21 -2.16
N GLY A 165 -5.17 -7.38 -2.01
CA GLY A 165 -4.88 -8.36 -0.97
C GLY A 165 -6.13 -8.94 -0.30
N GLN A 166 -7.31 -8.35 -0.52
CA GLN A 166 -8.56 -8.98 -0.14
C GLN A 166 -9.00 -9.95 -1.25
N TYR A 167 -9.33 -11.19 -0.88
CA TYR A 167 -9.86 -12.18 -1.80
C TYR A 167 -11.11 -11.65 -2.50
N ARG A 168 -11.11 -11.67 -3.84
CA ARG A 168 -12.24 -11.23 -4.66
C ARG A 168 -12.29 -12.01 -5.97
N ALA A 169 -13.47 -12.49 -6.35
CA ALA A 169 -13.68 -13.20 -7.62
C ALA A 169 -13.12 -12.40 -8.82
N PRO A 170 -12.55 -13.06 -9.83
CA PRO A 170 -12.19 -12.41 -11.08
C PRO A 170 -13.43 -11.75 -11.70
N GLU A 171 -13.24 -10.58 -12.31
CA GLU A 171 -14.31 -9.84 -12.96
C GLU A 171 -14.30 -10.14 -14.46
N VAL A 172 -15.49 -10.34 -15.04
CA VAL A 172 -15.65 -10.55 -16.48
C VAL A 172 -16.53 -9.47 -17.07
N ASN A 173 -16.01 -8.78 -18.08
CA ASN A 173 -16.77 -7.87 -18.93
C ASN A 173 -17.08 -8.58 -20.25
N PRO A 174 -18.34 -9.03 -20.48
CA PRO A 174 -18.71 -9.80 -21.66
C PRO A 174 -18.59 -9.01 -22.97
N VAL A 175 -18.59 -7.67 -22.91
CA VAL A 175 -18.45 -6.80 -24.09
C VAL A 175 -17.63 -5.57 -23.71
N LYS A 176 -16.31 -5.74 -23.67
CA LYS A 176 -15.39 -4.61 -23.49
C LYS A 176 -15.30 -3.76 -24.75
N ARG A 177 -15.26 -4.41 -25.91
CA ARG A 177 -15.27 -3.76 -27.23
C ARG A 177 -16.04 -4.62 -28.23
N GLU A 178 -16.74 -3.97 -29.15
CA GLU A 178 -17.38 -4.62 -30.29
C GLU A 178 -16.85 -4.05 -31.61
N GLU A 179 -16.68 -4.92 -32.61
CA GLU A 179 -16.34 -4.52 -33.97
C GLU A 179 -17.13 -5.36 -34.98
N ARG A 180 -17.94 -4.71 -35.80
CA ARG A 180 -18.70 -5.37 -36.84
C ARG A 180 -17.80 -5.65 -38.05
N LYS A 181 -17.51 -6.92 -38.32
CA LYS A 181 -16.67 -7.32 -39.46
C LYS A 181 -17.47 -7.47 -40.75
N SER A 182 -18.72 -7.94 -40.67
CA SER A 182 -19.63 -7.98 -41.82
C SER A 182 -21.10 -8.12 -41.40
N LYS A 183 -22.01 -8.37 -42.37
CA LYS A 183 -23.46 -8.43 -42.13
C LYS A 183 -23.90 -9.50 -41.13
N ASN A 184 -23.14 -10.59 -40.97
CA ASN A 184 -23.49 -11.72 -40.11
C ASN A 184 -22.41 -12.02 -39.05
N TYR A 185 -21.36 -11.19 -38.98
CA TYR A 185 -20.19 -11.46 -38.15
C TYR A 185 -19.81 -10.24 -37.32
N THR A 186 -19.79 -10.46 -36.02
CA THR A 186 -19.38 -9.46 -35.03
C THR A 186 -18.24 -10.04 -34.21
N MET A 187 -17.15 -9.28 -34.10
CA MET A 187 -16.05 -9.58 -33.21
C MET A 187 -16.29 -8.84 -31.90
N ILE A 188 -16.17 -9.55 -30.78
CA ILE A 188 -16.23 -8.94 -29.45
C ILE A 188 -14.94 -9.22 -28.71
N ILE A 189 -14.57 -8.29 -27.83
CA ILE A 189 -13.49 -8.46 -26.87
C ILE A 189 -14.12 -8.62 -25.49
N ILE A 190 -13.90 -9.77 -24.88
CA ILE A 190 -14.22 -10.04 -23.48
C ILE A 190 -13.02 -9.61 -22.64
N GLY A 191 -13.26 -8.79 -21.61
CA GLY A 191 -12.23 -8.43 -20.63
C GLY A 191 -12.33 -9.32 -19.41
N LEU A 192 -11.24 -9.95 -18.99
CA LEU A 192 -11.17 -10.76 -17.77
C LEU A 192 -10.10 -10.16 -16.84
N VAL A 193 -10.52 -9.72 -15.65
CA VAL A 193 -9.69 -8.93 -14.73
C VAL A 193 -9.40 -9.72 -13.45
N ASN A 194 -8.13 -9.73 -13.05
CA ASN A 194 -7.68 -10.18 -11.73
C ASN A 194 -7.17 -8.99 -10.90
N GLU A 195 -7.99 -8.58 -9.93
CA GLU A 195 -7.62 -7.57 -8.93
C GLU A 195 -6.93 -8.15 -7.70
N PHE A 196 -6.90 -9.48 -7.57
CA PHE A 196 -6.32 -10.18 -6.44
C PHE A 196 -4.81 -10.37 -6.59
N THR A 197 -4.11 -10.50 -5.46
CA THR A 197 -2.65 -10.67 -5.42
C THR A 197 -2.19 -12.09 -5.72
N HIS A 198 -3.13 -13.04 -5.83
CA HIS A 198 -2.85 -14.42 -6.21
C HIS A 198 -3.44 -14.75 -7.58
N PRO A 199 -2.77 -15.61 -8.35
CA PRO A 199 -3.30 -16.04 -9.64
C PRO A 199 -4.48 -16.99 -9.46
N TYR A 200 -5.33 -17.06 -10.49
CA TYR A 200 -6.40 -18.05 -10.58
C TYR A 200 -6.03 -19.18 -11.53
N GLN A 201 -6.43 -20.40 -11.17
CA GLN A 201 -6.27 -21.62 -11.95
C GLN A 201 -7.61 -22.14 -12.44
N ASN A 202 -7.57 -22.96 -13.50
CA ASN A 202 -8.72 -23.59 -14.13
C ASN A 202 -9.84 -22.58 -14.45
N VAL A 203 -9.43 -21.40 -14.94
CA VAL A 203 -10.38 -20.34 -15.26
C VAL A 203 -11.12 -20.68 -16.55
N GLU A 204 -12.45 -20.68 -16.48
CA GLU A 204 -13.35 -20.90 -17.61
C GLU A 204 -14.42 -19.79 -17.65
N ILE A 205 -14.79 -19.36 -18.85
CA ILE A 205 -15.88 -18.39 -19.06
C ILE A 205 -17.02 -19.11 -19.76
N GLU A 206 -18.16 -19.24 -19.09
CA GLU A 206 -19.40 -19.74 -19.68
C GLU A 206 -20.15 -18.59 -20.34
N LEU A 207 -20.54 -18.77 -21.60
CA LEU A 207 -21.26 -17.79 -22.39
C LEU A 207 -22.72 -18.21 -22.55
N ASP A 208 -23.62 -17.34 -22.11
CA ASP A 208 -25.04 -17.45 -22.35
C ASP A 208 -25.43 -16.42 -23.44
N LEU A 209 -25.76 -16.94 -24.62
CA LEU A 209 -26.00 -16.17 -25.84
C LEU A 209 -27.48 -16.17 -26.19
N ASP A 210 -28.03 -14.99 -26.51
CA ASP A 210 -29.38 -14.85 -27.03
C ASP A 210 -29.59 -15.70 -28.31
N ALA A 211 -30.83 -16.19 -28.49
CA ALA A 211 -31.20 -17.06 -29.60
C ALA A 211 -30.73 -16.50 -30.97
N GLY A 212 -30.07 -17.36 -31.74
CA GLY A 212 -29.54 -17.04 -33.07
C GLY A 212 -28.18 -16.34 -33.08
N LEU A 213 -27.50 -16.26 -31.93
CA LEU A 213 -26.06 -16.04 -31.84
C LEU A 213 -25.34 -17.38 -31.65
N SER A 214 -24.15 -17.49 -32.24
CA SER A 214 -23.27 -18.64 -32.07
C SER A 214 -21.82 -18.18 -32.10
N VAL A 215 -20.98 -18.81 -31.28
CA VAL A 215 -19.52 -18.63 -31.34
C VAL A 215 -18.99 -19.41 -32.53
N GLU A 216 -18.27 -18.72 -33.41
CA GLU A 216 -17.56 -19.35 -34.52
C GLU A 216 -16.13 -19.71 -34.13
N ASP A 217 -15.45 -18.79 -33.42
CA ASP A 217 -14.05 -18.95 -33.05
C ASP A 217 -13.70 -18.07 -31.84
N VAL A 218 -12.66 -18.47 -31.10
CA VAL A 218 -12.11 -17.72 -29.97
C VAL A 218 -10.59 -17.67 -30.12
N GLU A 219 -10.02 -16.48 -30.23
CA GLU A 219 -8.58 -16.35 -30.43
C GLU A 219 -7.81 -16.60 -29.11
N GLY A 220 -6.81 -17.47 -29.17
CA GLY A 220 -5.86 -17.70 -28.08
C GLY A 220 -6.41 -18.45 -26.86
N CYS A 221 -7.64 -18.96 -26.93
CA CYS A 221 -8.27 -19.80 -25.90
C CYS A 221 -8.97 -21.01 -26.55
N ILE A 222 -9.33 -22.02 -25.76
CA ILE A 222 -10.04 -23.21 -26.26
C ILE A 222 -11.55 -22.98 -26.11
N TRP A 223 -12.30 -23.07 -27.20
CA TRP A 223 -13.76 -23.05 -27.18
C TRP A 223 -14.32 -24.47 -27.07
N LYS A 224 -15.15 -24.72 -26.05
CA LYS A 224 -15.90 -25.96 -25.82
C LYS A 224 -17.37 -25.73 -26.21
N PRO A 225 -17.77 -26.04 -27.45
CA PRO A 225 -19.11 -25.72 -27.95
C PRO A 225 -20.23 -26.43 -27.19
N ASP A 226 -20.00 -27.68 -26.76
CA ASP A 226 -21.01 -28.49 -26.07
C ASP A 226 -21.32 -27.98 -24.64
N GLU A 227 -20.40 -27.24 -24.05
CA GLU A 227 -20.53 -26.66 -22.71
C GLU A 227 -20.78 -25.14 -22.75
N SER A 228 -20.78 -24.52 -23.94
CA SER A 228 -20.76 -23.08 -24.13
C SER A 228 -19.66 -22.37 -23.33
N ARG A 229 -18.46 -22.96 -23.26
CA ARG A 229 -17.37 -22.49 -22.39
C ARG A 229 -16.08 -22.15 -23.14
N ILE A 230 -15.43 -21.07 -22.71
CA ILE A 230 -14.07 -20.70 -23.09
C ILE A 230 -13.13 -21.14 -21.97
N GLU A 231 -12.18 -22.02 -22.27
CA GLU A 231 -11.13 -22.41 -21.33
C GLU A 231 -9.96 -21.41 -21.43
N VAL A 232 -9.74 -20.68 -20.34
CA VAL A 232 -8.67 -19.67 -20.19
C VAL A 232 -7.45 -20.28 -19.48
N GLY A 233 -7.69 -21.27 -18.62
CA GLY A 233 -6.69 -22.06 -17.91
C GLY A 233 -6.06 -21.31 -16.73
N PHE A 234 -5.33 -20.23 -17.00
CA PHE A 234 -4.60 -19.47 -15.99
C PHE A 234 -4.80 -17.97 -16.14
N LEU A 235 -5.13 -17.30 -15.05
CA LEU A 235 -5.23 -15.85 -14.96
C LEU A 235 -4.19 -15.33 -13.98
N GLN A 236 -3.19 -14.62 -14.52
CA GLN A 236 -2.07 -14.10 -13.75
C GLN A 236 -2.53 -13.08 -12.70
N ALA A 237 -1.79 -12.98 -11.61
CA ALA A 237 -1.88 -11.84 -10.70
C ALA A 237 -0.98 -10.72 -11.19
N SER A 238 -1.40 -9.47 -11.00
CA SER A 238 -0.52 -8.34 -11.24
C SER A 238 0.37 -8.08 -10.03
N LEU A 239 1.69 -7.98 -10.28
CA LEU A 239 2.65 -7.48 -9.29
C LEU A 239 2.66 -5.95 -9.21
N SER A 240 2.10 -5.23 -10.20
CA SER A 240 2.02 -3.76 -10.26
C SER A 240 0.74 -3.21 -9.60
N ALA A 241 0.65 -1.91 -9.34
CA ALA A 241 -0.53 -1.31 -8.71
C ALA A 241 -1.84 -1.49 -9.53
N GLU A 242 -1.73 -1.76 -10.84
CA GLU A 242 -2.85 -2.00 -11.74
C GLU A 242 -3.25 -3.48 -11.76
N PRO A 243 -4.56 -3.82 -11.84
CA PRO A 243 -4.99 -5.21 -11.93
C PRO A 243 -4.51 -5.85 -13.24
N TYR A 244 -4.35 -7.18 -13.22
CA TYR A 244 -4.02 -7.89 -14.46
C TYR A 244 -5.29 -8.04 -15.29
N GLU A 245 -5.24 -7.68 -16.56
CA GLU A 245 -6.35 -7.85 -17.48
C GLU A 245 -5.94 -8.71 -18.67
N LYS A 246 -6.77 -9.71 -18.99
CA LYS A 246 -6.66 -10.55 -20.17
C LYS A 246 -7.82 -10.23 -21.11
N GLU A 247 -7.50 -9.84 -22.34
CA GLU A 247 -8.48 -9.66 -23.40
C GLU A 247 -8.63 -10.94 -24.22
N ILE A 248 -9.87 -11.36 -24.45
CA ILE A 248 -10.22 -12.57 -25.19
C ILE A 248 -11.09 -12.16 -26.37
N VAL A 249 -10.62 -12.45 -27.58
CA VAL A 249 -11.35 -12.11 -28.81
C VAL A 249 -12.28 -13.26 -29.18
N VAL A 250 -13.58 -12.97 -29.28
CA VAL A 250 -14.61 -13.95 -29.65
C VAL A 250 -15.27 -13.50 -30.94
N ARG A 251 -15.31 -14.39 -31.93
CA ARG A 251 -16.01 -14.17 -33.20
C ARG A 251 -17.38 -14.80 -33.12
N LEU A 252 -18.40 -13.97 -33.28
CA LEU A 252 -19.80 -14.36 -33.22
C LEU A 252 -20.40 -14.34 -34.62
N ARG A 253 -21.16 -15.39 -34.93
CA ARG A 253 -22.05 -15.46 -36.09
C ARG A 253 -23.49 -15.26 -35.62
N GLY A 254 -24.19 -14.33 -36.26
CA GLY A 254 -25.60 -14.04 -35.95
C GLY A 254 -26.43 -13.75 -37.19
N ALA A 255 -27.73 -14.06 -37.11
CA ALA A 255 -28.70 -13.62 -38.12
C ALA A 255 -28.91 -12.10 -38.03
N LYS A 256 -28.92 -11.40 -39.18
CA LYS A 256 -29.17 -9.95 -39.28
C LYS A 256 -30.41 -9.54 -38.47
N SER A 257 -30.26 -8.73 -37.41
CA SER A 257 -31.42 -8.17 -36.69
C SER A 257 -31.13 -6.80 -36.09
N GLU A 258 -32.00 -5.82 -36.31
CA GLU A 258 -31.88 -4.47 -35.72
C GLU A 258 -32.10 -4.44 -34.19
N THR A 259 -32.42 -5.58 -33.58
CA THR A 259 -32.58 -5.74 -32.14
C THR A 259 -31.24 -6.01 -31.46
N LYS A 260 -30.97 -5.24 -30.40
CA LYS A 260 -29.85 -5.51 -29.50
C LYS A 260 -30.02 -6.89 -28.86
N ARG A 261 -28.99 -7.71 -28.95
CA ARG A 261 -28.92 -9.04 -28.35
C ARG A 261 -28.08 -9.01 -27.09
N LYS A 262 -28.45 -9.82 -26.11
CA LYS A 262 -27.74 -9.96 -24.84
C LYS A 262 -26.70 -11.06 -24.94
N ILE A 263 -25.59 -10.82 -24.27
CA ILE A 263 -24.58 -11.82 -23.95
C ILE A 263 -24.33 -11.73 -22.47
N ARG A 264 -24.40 -12.86 -21.80
CA ARG A 264 -24.02 -12.98 -20.40
C ARG A 264 -22.78 -13.87 -20.31
N ALA A 265 -21.87 -13.51 -19.42
CA ALA A 265 -20.69 -14.30 -19.12
C ALA A 265 -20.68 -14.68 -17.64
N ILE A 266 -20.31 -15.92 -17.35
CA ILE A 266 -20.10 -16.41 -15.98
C ILE A 266 -18.68 -16.92 -15.90
N VAL A 267 -17.92 -16.47 -14.91
CA VAL A 267 -16.54 -16.93 -14.70
C VAL A 267 -16.50 -18.01 -13.64
N HIS A 268 -15.94 -19.15 -14.02
CA HIS A 268 -15.65 -20.29 -13.15
C HIS A 268 -14.15 -20.34 -12.90
N TYR A 269 -13.73 -20.62 -11.67
CA TYR A 269 -12.32 -20.64 -11.31
C TYR A 269 -12.09 -21.44 -10.04
N ASP A 270 -10.86 -21.91 -9.85
CA ASP A 270 -10.47 -22.55 -8.60
C ASP A 270 -10.08 -21.48 -7.57
N ASN A 271 -10.75 -21.52 -6.42
CA ASN A 271 -10.38 -20.68 -5.29
C ASN A 271 -9.16 -21.30 -4.60
N CYS A 272 -7.98 -20.74 -4.87
CA CYS A 272 -6.70 -21.18 -4.30
C CYS A 272 -6.65 -21.08 -2.76
N GLU A 273 -7.48 -20.25 -2.10
CA GLU A 273 -7.55 -20.18 -0.64
C GLU A 273 -8.43 -21.29 -0.04
N LYS A 274 -9.53 -21.63 -0.71
CA LYS A 274 -10.52 -22.59 -0.19
C LYS A 274 -10.35 -24.01 -0.74
N GLY A 275 -9.55 -24.19 -1.79
CA GLY A 275 -9.34 -25.48 -2.45
C GLY A 275 -10.62 -26.05 -3.10
N ILE A 276 -11.58 -25.20 -3.41
CA ILE A 276 -12.85 -25.56 -4.05
C ILE A 276 -13.06 -24.73 -5.31
N ARG A 277 -13.78 -25.29 -6.27
CA ARG A 277 -14.23 -24.56 -7.46
C ARG A 277 -15.34 -23.58 -7.07
N ASP A 278 -15.16 -22.31 -7.42
CA ASP A 278 -16.07 -21.22 -7.12
C ASP A 278 -16.56 -20.61 -8.44
N SER A 279 -17.68 -19.90 -8.41
CA SER A 279 -18.25 -19.24 -9.59
C SER A 279 -18.66 -17.82 -9.24
N GLY A 280 -18.15 -16.85 -10.00
CA GLY A 280 -18.56 -15.45 -9.92
C GLY A 280 -19.66 -15.18 -10.94
N ASP A 281 -20.89 -15.00 -10.48
CA ASP A 281 -22.01 -14.68 -11.36
C ASP A 281 -22.21 -13.15 -11.41
N LYS A 282 -21.87 -12.48 -12.52
CA LYS A 282 -22.24 -11.07 -12.80
C LYS A 282 -21.93 -10.58 -14.23
N GLU A 283 -22.83 -9.71 -14.68
CA GLU A 283 -22.92 -8.87 -15.90
C GLU A 283 -23.55 -9.42 -17.20
N VAL A 284 -24.44 -8.59 -17.75
CA VAL A 284 -25.13 -8.76 -19.05
C VAL A 284 -24.60 -7.68 -19.98
N GLY A 285 -23.85 -8.07 -21.00
CA GLY A 285 -23.51 -7.22 -22.14
C GLY A 285 -24.67 -7.13 -23.14
N ARG A 286 -24.75 -6.03 -23.89
CA ARG A 286 -25.69 -5.87 -25.01
C ARG A 286 -24.91 -5.51 -26.27
N LEU A 287 -25.19 -6.20 -27.37
CA LEU A 287 -24.56 -6.01 -28.68
C LEU A 287 -25.61 -5.70 -29.74
N THR A 288 -25.21 -5.00 -30.79
CA THR A 288 -26.06 -4.79 -31.98
C THR A 288 -25.51 -5.62 -33.14
N VAL A 289 -26.32 -6.50 -33.73
CA VAL A 289 -25.87 -7.57 -34.66
C VAL A 289 -26.38 -7.36 -36.10
#